data_AF-A0A9P6AZL7-F1
#
_entry.id   AF-A0A9P6AZL7-F1
#
_cell.length_a   1.000
_cell.length_b   1.000
_cell.length_c   1.000
_cell.angle_alpha   90.00
_cell.angle_beta   90.00
_cell.angle_gamma   90.00
#
_symmetry.space_group_name_H-M   'P 1'
#
loop_
_entity.id
_entity.type
_entity.pdbx_description
1 polymer ?
#
loop_
_entity_poly.entity_id
_entity_poly.type
_entity_poly.pdbx_seq_one_letter_code
_entity_poly.pdbx_strand_id
1 'polypeptide(L)'
;MRNQTDAPLIFRKIGEASFSEVFRVGDVVLKIVPIAIKPRDRGPNAGNKNEAPWPSVSDPGDVLREIVATKIMGEVHSGFIKLLKTYVVRGRYPNSLLEEWDAFDERKGSQSFSPAVLPDTQHFVVILLPHGGSDLEAQDFALAHKKMRNAWRQCASVFWQVCTALAVAEQAVSFEHRDLHWGQILIDEVSRPSTPGRRSARTAKISDSSSLGEEKFIPMNSLTHGVKATIIDFGLSRMNIQTSGLASSRFEEVIFEGEGDYQFDIYRMMRKHNGDDWAKFCPLSNVMVCNTQDHLLH
;
A
#
# COMPACT_ATOMS: atom_id res chain seq x y z
N MET A 1 -0.06 -42.84 -0.17
CA MET A 1 0.08 -41.41 0.17
C MET A 1 0.99 -40.79 -0.87
N ARG A 2 0.46 -39.99 -1.80
CA ARG A 2 1.27 -39.33 -2.83
C ARG A 2 1.94 -38.14 -2.18
N ASN A 3 3.26 -38.15 -2.12
CA ASN A 3 4.07 -36.97 -1.82
C ASN A 3 3.72 -35.91 -2.89
N GLN A 4 2.97 -34.89 -2.50
CA GLN A 4 2.99 -33.62 -3.21
C GLN A 4 4.40 -33.07 -3.04
N THR A 5 5.20 -33.16 -4.09
CA THR A 5 6.40 -32.36 -4.24
C THR A 5 5.94 -30.91 -4.32
N ASP A 6 5.98 -30.18 -3.20
CA ASP A 6 5.75 -28.75 -3.20
C ASP A 6 6.73 -28.12 -4.20
N ALA A 7 6.19 -27.49 -5.24
CA ALA A 7 7.00 -26.68 -6.13
C ALA A 7 7.76 -25.65 -5.29
N PRO A 8 9.03 -25.34 -5.61
CA PRO A 8 9.80 -24.39 -4.83
C PRO A 8 9.06 -23.05 -4.78
N LEU A 9 8.93 -22.48 -3.59
CA LEU A 9 8.37 -21.14 -3.42
C LEU A 9 9.28 -20.13 -4.11
N ILE A 10 8.76 -19.43 -5.12
CA ILE A 10 9.49 -18.40 -5.86
C ILE A 10 9.16 -17.06 -5.23
N PHE A 11 10.16 -16.46 -4.58
CA PHE A 11 10.07 -15.10 -4.04
C PHE A 11 10.49 -14.09 -5.10
N ARG A 12 9.92 -12.89 -5.02
CA ARG A 12 10.38 -11.72 -5.79
C ARG A 12 10.32 -10.48 -4.92
N LYS A 13 11.42 -9.72 -4.80
CA LYS A 13 11.34 -8.39 -4.16
C LYS A 13 10.58 -7.46 -5.10
N ILE A 14 9.49 -6.87 -4.60
CA ILE A 14 8.60 -6.00 -5.38
C ILE A 14 8.68 -4.54 -4.95
N GLY A 15 9.19 -4.26 -3.76
CA GLY A 15 9.38 -2.91 -3.26
C GLY A 15 10.07 -2.87 -1.91
N GLU A 16 10.24 -1.65 -1.42
CA GLU A 16 10.75 -1.33 -0.11
C GLU A 16 9.91 -0.18 0.47
N ALA A 17 9.81 -0.12 1.78
CA ALA A 17 9.21 0.97 2.52
C ALA A 17 10.17 1.38 3.64
N SER A 18 9.93 2.53 4.29
CA SER A 18 10.89 3.18 5.20
C SER A 18 11.52 2.27 6.27
N PHE A 19 10.80 1.24 6.71
CA PHE A 19 11.26 0.30 7.73
C PHE A 19 11.05 -1.17 7.35
N SER A 20 10.84 -1.50 6.07
CA SER A 20 10.49 -2.87 5.70
C SER A 20 10.81 -3.22 4.26
N GLU A 21 11.03 -4.51 4.04
CA GLU A 21 11.26 -5.09 2.73
C GLU A 21 9.99 -5.83 2.26
N VAL A 22 9.63 -5.69 0.98
CA VAL A 22 8.37 -6.22 0.45
C VAL A 22 8.63 -7.25 -0.65
N PHE A 23 8.20 -8.49 -0.40
CA PHE A 23 8.34 -9.61 -1.32
C PHE A 23 6.99 -10.15 -1.76
N ARG A 24 6.94 -10.73 -2.95
CA ARG A 24 5.80 -11.49 -3.47
C ARG A 24 6.13 -12.97 -3.54
N VAL A 25 5.15 -13.80 -3.18
CA VAL A 25 5.16 -15.25 -3.43
C VAL A 25 3.77 -15.67 -3.91
N GLY A 26 3.65 -16.13 -5.15
CA GLY A 26 2.35 -16.39 -5.78
C GLY A 26 1.44 -15.15 -5.75
N ASP A 27 0.28 -15.27 -5.11
CA ASP A 27 -0.72 -14.18 -4.97
C ASP A 27 -0.68 -13.50 -3.58
N VAL A 28 0.41 -13.71 -2.83
CA VAL A 28 0.61 -13.16 -1.49
C VAL A 28 1.82 -12.22 -1.50
N VAL A 29 1.72 -11.17 -0.69
CA VAL A 29 2.78 -10.21 -0.40
C VAL A 29 3.23 -10.38 1.05
N LEU A 30 4.54 -10.38 1.28
CA LEU A 30 5.20 -10.38 2.58
C LEU A 30 5.85 -9.01 2.80
N LYS A 31 5.32 -8.22 3.73
CA LYS A 31 6.01 -7.04 4.27
C LYS A 31 6.78 -7.49 5.52
N ILE A 32 8.11 -7.49 5.43
CA ILE A 32 9.02 -7.99 6.47
C ILE A 32 9.62 -6.80 7.21
N VAL A 33 9.25 -6.65 8.49
CA VAL A 33 9.61 -5.51 9.34
C VAL A 33 10.59 -5.97 10.42
N PRO A 34 11.87 -5.58 10.40
CA PRO A 34 12.79 -5.82 11.49
C PRO A 34 12.42 -4.98 12.72
N ILE A 35 12.32 -5.64 13.88
CA ILE A 35 11.97 -5.00 15.16
C ILE A 35 13.23 -4.46 15.85
N ALA A 36 13.16 -3.26 16.40
CA ALA A 36 14.26 -2.66 17.14
C ALA A 36 14.73 -3.56 18.30
N ILE A 37 16.00 -3.92 18.28
CA ILE A 37 16.68 -4.65 19.35
C ILE A 37 17.59 -3.72 20.15
N LYS A 38 17.85 -4.07 21.43
CA LYS A 38 18.73 -3.27 22.28
C LYS A 38 20.15 -3.27 21.70
N PRO A 39 20.94 -2.19 21.85
CA PRO A 39 22.29 -2.12 21.30
C PRO A 39 23.20 -3.30 21.69
N ARG A 40 23.08 -3.78 22.93
CA ARG A 40 23.84 -4.96 23.42
C ARG A 40 23.52 -6.27 22.68
N ASP A 41 22.35 -6.35 22.06
CA ASP A 41 21.85 -7.54 21.35
C ASP A 41 22.21 -7.49 19.85
N ARG A 42 22.75 -6.36 19.35
CA ARG A 42 23.26 -6.18 17.98
C ARG A 42 24.57 -6.93 17.73
N GLY A 43 25.18 -7.49 18.77
CA GLY A 43 26.41 -8.24 18.71
C GLY A 43 27.65 -7.44 19.11
N PRO A 44 28.83 -8.08 19.14
CA PRO A 44 30.05 -7.52 19.72
C PRO A 44 30.63 -6.31 18.96
N ASN A 45 30.21 -6.09 17.71
CA ASN A 45 30.72 -5.02 16.85
C ASN A 45 29.80 -3.77 16.80
N ALA A 46 28.72 -3.75 17.60
CA ALA A 46 27.75 -2.67 17.60
C ALA A 46 28.38 -1.33 18.02
N GLY A 47 28.28 -0.32 17.15
CA GLY A 47 28.84 1.01 17.36
C GLY A 47 30.31 1.17 16.94
N ASN A 48 30.89 0.21 16.22
CA ASN A 48 32.23 0.34 15.67
C ASN A 48 32.22 1.26 14.43
N LYS A 49 33.27 2.08 14.25
CA LYS A 49 33.37 3.01 13.10
C LYS A 49 33.44 2.31 11.74
N ASN A 50 33.80 1.03 11.72
CA ASN A 50 33.83 0.18 10.52
C ASN A 50 32.59 -0.74 10.42
N GLU A 51 31.56 -0.50 11.22
CA GLU A 51 30.32 -1.26 11.15
C GLU A 51 29.62 -1.00 9.81
N ALA A 52 29.19 -2.07 9.14
CA ALA A 52 28.36 -1.93 7.96
C ALA A 52 27.08 -1.17 8.32
N PRO A 53 26.58 -0.29 7.45
CA PRO A 53 25.39 0.47 7.75
C PRO A 53 24.20 -0.47 8.00
N TRP A 54 23.45 -0.19 9.07
CA TRP A 54 22.31 -1.00 9.50
C TRP A 54 21.04 -0.60 8.77
N PRO A 55 20.17 -1.56 8.41
CA PRO A 55 18.83 -1.24 7.93
C PRO A 55 18.01 -0.53 9.02
N SER A 56 17.04 0.27 8.59
CA SER A 56 16.03 0.85 9.48
C SER A 56 15.25 -0.25 10.20
N VAL A 57 14.91 -0.01 11.48
CA VAL A 57 14.14 -0.93 12.32
C VAL A 57 12.98 -0.21 12.97
N SER A 58 11.90 -0.92 13.27
CA SER A 58 10.69 -0.34 13.87
C SER A 58 10.54 -0.66 15.35
N ASP A 59 10.00 0.29 16.13
CA ASP A 59 9.54 0.01 17.49
C ASP A 59 8.38 -1.00 17.47
N PRO A 60 8.33 -1.96 18.43
CA PRO A 60 7.22 -2.91 18.51
C PRO A 60 5.82 -2.26 18.56
N GLY A 61 5.72 -1.08 19.19
CA GLY A 61 4.48 -0.30 19.28
C GLY A 61 4.04 0.23 17.92
N ASP A 62 4.97 0.73 17.09
CA ASP A 62 4.67 1.19 15.73
C ASP A 62 4.19 0.04 14.84
N VAL A 63 4.88 -1.09 14.88
CA VAL A 63 4.47 -2.26 14.09
C VAL A 63 3.10 -2.78 14.55
N LEU A 64 2.83 -2.78 15.86
CA LEU A 64 1.53 -3.16 16.38
C LEU A 64 0.43 -2.20 15.91
N ARG A 65 0.69 -0.88 15.87
CA ARG A 65 -0.25 0.11 15.30
C ARG A 65 -0.58 -0.24 13.86
N GLU A 66 0.43 -0.46 13.03
CA GLU A 66 0.23 -0.75 11.61
C GLU A 66 -0.60 -2.03 11.40
N ILE A 67 -0.31 -3.10 12.16
CA ILE A 67 -1.08 -4.34 12.10
C ILE A 67 -2.55 -4.10 12.47
N VAL A 68 -2.80 -3.39 13.57
CA VAL A 68 -4.16 -3.09 14.05
C VAL A 68 -4.90 -2.21 13.04
N ALA A 69 -4.22 -1.22 12.47
CA ALA A 69 -4.75 -0.37 11.41
C ALA A 69 -5.13 -1.16 10.17
N THR A 70 -4.20 -1.95 9.65
CA THR A 70 -4.45 -2.80 8.47
C THR A 70 -5.64 -3.72 8.69
N LYS A 71 -5.75 -4.32 9.89
CA LYS A 71 -6.86 -5.19 10.24
C LYS A 71 -8.20 -4.44 10.27
N ILE A 72 -8.28 -3.30 10.95
CA ILE A 72 -9.52 -2.53 11.09
C ILE A 72 -9.95 -1.99 9.71
N MET A 73 -9.03 -1.37 8.97
CA MET A 73 -9.33 -0.72 7.70
C MET A 73 -9.82 -1.70 6.63
N GLY A 74 -9.23 -2.91 6.58
CA GLY A 74 -9.69 -3.97 5.67
C GLY A 74 -11.12 -4.48 5.94
N GLU A 75 -11.66 -4.24 7.14
CA GLU A 75 -13.06 -4.52 7.49
C GLU A 75 -13.98 -3.29 7.29
N VAL A 76 -13.43 -2.07 7.39
CA VAL A 76 -14.20 -0.82 7.18
C VAL A 76 -14.68 -0.69 5.74
N HIS A 77 -13.80 -0.90 4.76
CA HIS A 77 -14.16 -0.76 3.35
C HIS A 77 -13.27 -1.60 2.42
N SER A 78 -13.85 -2.14 1.34
CA SER A 78 -13.15 -2.99 0.38
C SER A 78 -12.04 -2.30 -0.43
N GLY A 79 -11.96 -0.97 -0.35
CA GLY A 79 -10.91 -0.14 -0.94
C GLY A 79 -9.64 -0.06 -0.09
N PHE A 80 -9.62 -0.65 1.11
CA PHE A 80 -8.39 -0.82 1.91
C PHE A 80 -7.90 -2.26 1.81
N ILE A 81 -6.58 -2.44 1.89
CA ILE A 81 -5.99 -3.77 1.88
C ILE A 81 -6.45 -4.59 3.09
N LYS A 82 -6.72 -5.88 2.85
CA LYS A 82 -7.06 -6.82 3.93
C LYS A 82 -5.80 -7.45 4.50
N LEU A 83 -5.70 -7.47 5.81
CA LEU A 83 -4.68 -8.27 6.49
C LEU A 83 -5.04 -9.76 6.38
N LEU A 84 -4.16 -10.58 5.80
CA LEU A 84 -4.35 -12.04 5.80
C LEU A 84 -3.90 -12.65 7.13
N LYS A 85 -2.66 -12.36 7.51
CA LYS A 85 -2.05 -12.91 8.74
C LYS A 85 -0.81 -12.12 9.13
N THR A 86 -0.42 -12.25 10.39
CA THR A 86 0.86 -11.77 10.90
C THR A 86 1.63 -12.89 11.59
N TYR A 87 2.96 -12.83 11.50
CA TYR A 87 3.85 -13.72 12.22
C TYR A 87 4.93 -12.90 12.93
N VAL A 88 5.30 -13.33 14.12
CA VAL A 88 6.55 -12.88 14.77
C VAL A 88 7.55 -14.01 14.62
N VAL A 89 8.67 -13.73 13.97
CA VAL A 89 9.73 -14.71 13.71
C VAL A 89 11.05 -14.20 14.27
N ARG A 90 11.98 -15.11 14.53
CA ARG A 90 13.32 -14.80 15.01
C ARG A 90 14.33 -15.62 14.22
N GLY A 91 15.42 -15.00 13.77
CA GLY A 91 16.44 -15.70 12.99
C GLY A 91 17.25 -14.76 12.10
N ARG A 92 18.03 -15.33 11.19
CA ARG A 92 18.70 -14.57 10.13
C ARG A 92 17.75 -14.33 8.96
N TYR A 93 18.06 -13.32 8.17
CA TYR A 93 17.39 -13.13 6.88
C TYR A 93 17.65 -14.34 5.96
N PRO A 94 16.62 -14.97 5.39
CA PRO A 94 16.82 -16.11 4.50
C PRO A 94 17.62 -15.74 3.25
N ASN A 95 18.60 -16.60 2.86
CA ASN A 95 19.45 -16.36 1.68
C ASN A 95 18.62 -16.14 0.40
N SER A 96 17.53 -16.89 0.21
CA SER A 96 16.66 -16.74 -0.96
C SER A 96 15.98 -15.37 -1.05
N LEU A 97 15.78 -14.68 0.08
CA LEU A 97 15.26 -13.31 0.08
C LEU A 97 16.37 -12.27 -0.07
N LEU A 98 17.58 -12.57 0.41
CA LEU A 98 18.76 -11.73 0.19
C LEU A 98 19.14 -11.70 -1.29
N GLU A 99 19.11 -12.85 -1.98
CA GLU A 99 19.33 -12.92 -3.43
C GLU A 99 18.34 -12.03 -4.21
N GLU A 100 17.07 -12.02 -3.80
CA GLU A 100 16.07 -11.13 -4.39
C GLU A 100 16.26 -9.65 -4.01
N TRP A 101 16.82 -9.38 -2.83
CA TRP A 101 17.19 -8.03 -2.40
C TRP A 101 18.35 -7.49 -3.24
N ASP A 102 19.43 -8.26 -3.37
CA ASP A 102 20.61 -7.90 -4.16
C ASP A 102 20.22 -7.67 -5.63
N ALA A 103 19.42 -8.58 -6.19
CA ALA A 103 18.95 -8.46 -7.57
C ALA A 103 18.03 -7.24 -7.78
N PHE A 104 17.30 -6.80 -6.75
CA PHE A 104 16.49 -5.58 -6.82
C PHE A 104 17.37 -4.33 -6.75
N ASP A 105 18.35 -4.30 -5.83
CA ASP A 105 19.30 -3.20 -5.67
C ASP A 105 20.10 -2.97 -6.96
N GLU A 106 20.59 -4.05 -7.59
CA GLU A 106 21.27 -3.95 -8.90
C GLU A 106 20.40 -3.36 -10.01
N ARG A 107 19.08 -3.62 -9.97
CA ARG A 107 18.14 -3.18 -11.03
C ARG A 107 17.60 -1.76 -10.82
N LYS A 108 17.26 -1.40 -9.58
CA LYS A 108 16.53 -0.17 -9.24
C LYS A 108 17.30 0.76 -8.31
N GLY A 109 18.33 0.26 -7.63
CA GLY A 109 18.91 0.87 -6.43
C GLY A 109 17.97 0.72 -5.23
N SER A 110 18.53 0.41 -4.07
CA SER A 110 17.84 0.40 -2.79
C SER A 110 18.20 1.65 -1.98
N GLN A 111 17.17 2.26 -1.41
CA GLN A 111 17.28 3.37 -0.46
C GLN A 111 17.53 2.86 0.97
N SER A 112 17.23 1.58 1.22
CA SER A 112 17.52 0.89 2.47
C SER A 112 18.86 0.16 2.42
N PHE A 113 19.48 -0.05 3.59
CA PHE A 113 20.66 -0.90 3.70
C PHE A 113 20.29 -2.38 3.73
N SER A 114 21.20 -3.24 3.27
CA SER A 114 20.94 -4.69 3.19
C SER A 114 20.63 -5.30 4.56
N PRO A 115 19.58 -6.15 4.68
CA PRO A 115 19.25 -6.83 5.92
C PRO A 115 20.19 -8.01 6.25
N ALA A 116 21.18 -8.31 5.39
CA ALA A 116 22.15 -9.38 5.61
C ALA A 116 22.99 -9.21 6.90
N VAL A 117 23.13 -7.96 7.37
CA VAL A 117 23.90 -7.63 8.59
C VAL A 117 23.17 -8.00 9.89
N LEU A 118 21.86 -8.29 9.83
CA LEU A 118 21.03 -8.55 11.00
C LEU A 118 21.40 -9.89 11.68
N PRO A 119 21.51 -9.93 13.02
CA PRO A 119 21.94 -11.12 13.74
C PRO A 119 20.88 -12.23 13.75
N ASP A 120 21.26 -13.46 14.10
CA ASP A 120 20.29 -14.56 14.29
C ASP A 120 19.31 -14.35 15.45
N THR A 121 19.63 -13.42 16.35
CA THR A 121 18.77 -13.00 17.45
C THR A 121 17.70 -11.99 17.03
N GLN A 122 17.79 -11.45 15.81
CA GLN A 122 16.87 -10.45 15.27
C GLN A 122 15.44 -10.98 15.25
N HIS A 123 14.51 -10.15 15.70
CA HIS A 123 13.08 -10.42 15.59
C HIS A 123 12.50 -9.67 14.39
N PHE A 124 11.59 -10.31 13.68
CA PHE A 124 10.86 -9.71 12.58
C PHE A 124 9.37 -9.91 12.78
N VAL A 125 8.60 -8.94 12.33
CA VAL A 125 7.19 -9.13 12.04
C VAL A 125 7.05 -9.34 10.54
N VAL A 126 6.32 -10.38 10.16
CA VAL A 126 5.94 -10.64 8.77
C VAL A 126 4.44 -10.37 8.65
N ILE A 127 4.08 -9.33 7.90
CA ILE A 127 2.70 -8.97 7.59
C ILE A 127 2.35 -9.56 6.22
N LEU A 128 1.40 -10.50 6.19
CA LEU A 128 0.92 -11.13 4.97
C LEU A 128 -0.30 -10.39 4.44
N LEU A 129 -0.20 -9.96 3.19
CA LEU A 129 -1.22 -9.20 2.47
C LEU A 129 -1.56 -9.93 1.16
N PRO A 130 -2.78 -9.79 0.61
CA PRO A 130 -3.06 -10.25 -0.74
C PRO A 130 -2.30 -9.38 -1.75
N HIS A 131 -1.98 -9.93 -2.91
CA HIS A 131 -1.49 -9.12 -4.01
C HIS A 131 -2.60 -8.20 -4.53
N GLY A 132 -2.45 -6.89 -4.32
CA GLY A 132 -3.44 -5.87 -4.70
C GLY A 132 -3.24 -5.26 -6.09
N GLY A 133 -2.36 -5.83 -6.92
CA GLY A 133 -1.92 -5.25 -8.19
C GLY A 133 -0.57 -4.52 -8.07
N SER A 134 -0.28 -3.62 -9.01
CA SER A 134 0.93 -2.78 -9.00
C SER A 134 0.62 -1.41 -8.40
N ASP A 135 1.58 -0.78 -7.75
CA ASP A 135 1.45 0.61 -7.31
C ASP A 135 1.30 1.59 -8.49
N LEU A 136 0.73 2.77 -8.24
CA LEU A 136 0.52 3.79 -9.27
C LEU A 136 1.83 4.40 -9.82
N GLU A 137 2.92 4.39 -9.05
CA GLU A 137 4.21 4.95 -9.48
C GLU A 137 4.86 4.08 -10.57
N ALA A 138 4.74 2.76 -10.43
CA ALA A 138 5.19 1.79 -11.42
C ALA A 138 4.33 1.76 -12.69
N GLN A 139 3.12 2.34 -12.63
CA GLN A 139 2.24 2.48 -13.79
C GLN A 139 2.63 3.75 -14.55
N ASP A 140 3.42 3.61 -15.61
CA ASP A 140 3.67 4.71 -16.54
C ASP A 140 2.37 5.07 -17.29
N PHE A 141 1.54 5.93 -16.68
CA PHE A 141 0.29 6.40 -17.27
C PHE A 141 0.52 7.12 -18.59
N ALA A 142 1.71 7.69 -18.85
CA ALA A 142 2.03 8.30 -20.13
C ALA A 142 2.21 7.24 -21.25
N LEU A 143 2.78 6.07 -20.94
CA LEU A 143 2.76 4.90 -21.83
C LEU A 143 1.36 4.29 -21.94
N ALA A 144 0.58 4.32 -20.86
CA ALA A 144 -0.78 3.82 -20.80
C ALA A 144 -1.75 4.66 -21.65
N HIS A 145 -1.57 5.97 -21.72
CA HIS A 145 -2.29 6.91 -22.58
C HIS A 145 -2.18 6.56 -24.07
N LYS A 146 -1.06 5.98 -24.51
CA LYS A 146 -0.87 5.50 -25.89
C LYS A 146 -1.59 4.18 -26.20
N LYS A 147 -1.93 3.37 -25.19
CA LYS A 147 -2.61 2.08 -25.34
C LYS A 147 -4.09 2.08 -24.96
N MET A 148 -4.54 2.99 -24.09
CA MET A 148 -5.87 2.94 -23.49
C MET A 148 -6.78 4.09 -23.96
N ARG A 149 -7.80 3.73 -24.75
CA ARG A 149 -8.87 4.63 -25.22
C ARG A 149 -9.75 5.22 -24.10
N ASN A 150 -9.49 4.92 -22.83
CA ASN A 150 -10.27 5.28 -21.64
C ASN A 150 -9.42 5.71 -20.42
N ALA A 151 -8.14 6.05 -20.58
CA ALA A 151 -7.21 6.30 -19.46
C ALA A 151 -7.77 7.31 -18.43
N TRP A 152 -8.28 8.46 -18.88
CA TRP A 152 -8.86 9.47 -17.99
C TRP A 152 -10.06 8.96 -17.16
N ARG A 153 -10.88 8.05 -17.71
CA ARG A 153 -12.02 7.46 -16.97
C ARG A 153 -11.53 6.51 -15.88
N GLN A 154 -10.44 5.79 -16.13
CA GLN A 154 -9.82 4.93 -15.15
C GLN A 154 -9.15 5.77 -14.06
N CYS A 155 -8.42 6.83 -14.39
CA CYS A 155 -7.86 7.77 -13.41
C CYS A 155 -8.96 8.38 -12.53
N ALA A 156 -10.03 8.90 -13.15
CA ALA A 156 -11.19 9.40 -12.42
C ALA A 156 -11.80 8.29 -11.54
N SER A 157 -11.88 7.06 -12.04
CA SER A 157 -12.40 5.95 -11.25
C SER A 157 -11.55 5.64 -10.03
N VAL A 158 -10.23 5.61 -10.17
CA VAL A 158 -9.28 5.44 -9.06
C VAL A 158 -9.46 6.55 -8.03
N PHE A 159 -9.46 7.80 -8.45
CA PHE A 159 -9.67 8.96 -7.57
C PHE A 159 -10.98 8.82 -6.77
N TRP A 160 -12.10 8.54 -7.45
CA TRP A 160 -13.39 8.40 -6.78
C TRP A 160 -13.48 7.15 -5.88
N GLN A 161 -12.81 6.05 -6.23
CA GLN A 161 -12.69 4.88 -5.35
C GLN A 161 -11.95 5.23 -4.05
N VAL A 162 -10.83 5.94 -4.15
CA VAL A 162 -10.02 6.40 -3.02
C VAL A 162 -10.81 7.38 -2.14
N CYS A 163 -11.41 8.42 -2.73
CA CYS A 163 -12.23 9.38 -1.97
C CYS A 163 -13.41 8.70 -1.26
N THR A 164 -14.08 7.75 -1.93
CA THR A 164 -15.18 6.99 -1.31
C THR A 164 -14.68 6.19 -0.11
N ALA A 165 -13.56 5.47 -0.25
CA ALA A 165 -12.98 4.67 0.82
C ALA A 165 -12.58 5.53 2.03
N LEU A 166 -11.92 6.67 1.79
CA LEU A 166 -11.53 7.62 2.84
C LEU A 166 -12.75 8.22 3.55
N ALA A 167 -13.77 8.67 2.81
CA ALA A 167 -14.98 9.23 3.40
C ALA A 167 -15.72 8.23 4.31
N VAL A 168 -15.81 6.96 3.89
CA VAL A 168 -16.39 5.89 4.74
C VAL A 168 -15.56 5.69 6.00
N ALA A 169 -14.23 5.70 5.90
CA ALA A 169 -13.35 5.51 7.06
C ALA A 169 -13.32 6.69 8.02
N GLU A 170 -13.40 7.93 7.51
CA GLU A 170 -13.58 9.14 8.32
C GLU A 170 -14.84 9.03 9.19
N GLN A 171 -15.96 8.60 8.58
CA GLN A 171 -17.22 8.45 9.29
C GLN A 171 -17.19 7.28 10.29
N ALA A 172 -16.58 6.16 9.93
CA ALA A 172 -16.58 4.95 10.74
C ALA A 172 -15.64 5.03 11.96
N VAL A 173 -14.42 5.54 11.75
CA VAL A 173 -13.35 5.47 12.77
C VAL A 173 -12.55 6.77 12.89
N SER A 174 -13.03 7.88 12.33
CA SER A 174 -12.29 9.16 12.30
C SER A 174 -10.88 8.97 11.73
N PHE A 175 -10.81 8.25 10.60
CA PHE A 175 -9.56 7.89 9.95
C PHE A 175 -8.86 9.08 9.29
N GLU A 176 -7.53 9.10 9.40
CA GLU A 176 -6.62 9.91 8.60
C GLU A 176 -5.48 9.01 8.10
N HIS A 177 -5.22 9.00 6.79
CA HIS A 177 -4.12 8.19 6.24
C HIS A 177 -2.75 8.77 6.59
N ARG A 178 -2.62 10.10 6.43
CA ARG A 178 -1.45 10.95 6.67
C ARG A 178 -0.20 10.69 5.83
N ASP A 179 -0.14 9.60 5.08
CA ASP A 179 0.94 9.36 4.11
C ASP A 179 0.43 8.67 2.83
N LEU A 180 -0.65 9.19 2.25
CA LEU A 180 -1.25 8.60 1.04
C LEU A 180 -0.61 9.16 -0.23
N HIS A 181 0.64 8.81 -0.48
CA HIS A 181 1.25 9.06 -1.78
C HIS A 181 0.81 7.98 -2.78
N TRP A 182 0.95 8.26 -4.08
CA TRP A 182 0.64 7.34 -5.18
C TRP A 182 1.25 5.93 -5.06
N GLY A 183 2.45 5.80 -4.48
CA GLY A 183 3.04 4.49 -4.15
C GLY A 183 2.22 3.63 -3.17
N GLN A 184 1.29 4.25 -2.43
CA GLN A 184 0.39 3.58 -1.47
C GLN A 184 -1.00 3.27 -2.02
N ILE A 185 -1.17 3.38 -3.34
CA ILE A 185 -2.41 3.03 -4.02
C ILE A 185 -2.08 1.97 -5.06
N LEU A 186 -2.54 0.75 -4.80
CA LEU A 186 -2.38 -0.38 -5.71
C LEU A 186 -3.54 -0.40 -6.71
N ILE A 187 -3.22 -0.64 -7.97
CA ILE A 187 -4.18 -0.79 -9.06
C ILE A 187 -4.15 -2.21 -9.60
N ASP A 188 -5.33 -2.81 -9.63
CA ASP A 188 -5.57 -4.10 -10.27
C ASP A 188 -6.51 -3.93 -11.49
N GLU A 189 -6.17 -4.59 -12.59
CA GLU A 189 -6.99 -4.57 -13.80
C GLU A 189 -8.14 -5.57 -13.64
N VAL A 190 -9.36 -5.04 -13.55
CA VAL A 190 -10.55 -5.87 -13.43
C VAL A 190 -11.10 -6.13 -14.81
N SER A 191 -11.20 -7.42 -15.17
CA SER A 191 -11.89 -7.83 -16.38
C SER A 191 -13.31 -7.26 -16.34
N ARG A 192 -13.62 -6.36 -17.29
CA ARG A 192 -15.00 -5.86 -17.44
C ARG A 192 -15.89 -7.10 -17.57
N PRO A 193 -16.98 -7.23 -16.78
CA PRO A 193 -17.91 -8.31 -16.98
C PRO A 193 -18.32 -8.24 -18.44
N SER A 194 -17.95 -9.29 -19.20
CA SER A 194 -18.34 -9.41 -20.59
C SER A 194 -19.84 -9.21 -20.63
N THR A 195 -20.29 -8.11 -21.25
CA THR A 195 -21.69 -8.00 -21.62
C THR A 195 -22.04 -9.31 -22.31
N PRO A 196 -23.04 -10.08 -21.83
CA PRO A 196 -23.35 -11.37 -22.43
C PRO A 196 -23.55 -11.11 -23.92
N GLY A 197 -22.66 -11.71 -24.71
CA GLY A 197 -22.46 -11.31 -26.09
C GLY A 197 -23.78 -11.31 -26.85
N ARG A 198 -23.95 -10.28 -27.68
CA ARG A 198 -24.75 -10.37 -28.91
C ARG A 198 -24.30 -11.62 -29.65
N ARG A 199 -24.97 -12.75 -29.40
CA ARG A 199 -24.88 -13.92 -30.25
C ARG A 199 -25.43 -13.50 -31.61
N SER A 200 -24.58 -13.62 -32.62
CA SER A 200 -24.96 -13.67 -34.02
C SER A 200 -26.11 -14.68 -34.17
N ALA A 201 -27.32 -14.18 -34.41
CA ALA A 201 -28.42 -14.97 -34.95
C ALA A 201 -29.18 -14.07 -35.92
N ARG A 202 -29.06 -14.43 -37.20
CA ARG A 202 -29.79 -13.83 -38.31
C ARG A 202 -31.29 -14.09 -38.12
N THR A 203 -32.09 -13.12 -38.56
CA THR A 203 -33.49 -13.25 -38.97
C THR A 203 -34.55 -13.37 -37.86
N ALA A 204 -35.12 -12.24 -37.43
CA ALA A 204 -36.54 -12.12 -37.08
C ALA A 204 -37.00 -10.66 -37.26
N LYS A 205 -38.11 -10.47 -37.98
CA LYS A 205 -38.70 -9.18 -38.33
C LYS A 205 -39.44 -8.54 -37.13
N ILE A 206 -39.31 -7.22 -37.04
CA ILE A 206 -40.28 -6.17 -36.63
C ILE A 206 -41.34 -6.55 -35.57
N SER A 207 -41.27 -5.89 -34.42
CA SER A 207 -42.40 -5.13 -33.86
C SER A 207 -41.89 -4.05 -32.90
N ASP A 208 -42.45 -2.85 -33.05
CA ASP A 208 -42.26 -1.66 -32.24
C ASP A 208 -42.29 -1.89 -30.73
N SER A 209 -41.36 -1.24 -30.03
CA SER A 209 -41.67 -0.42 -28.86
C SER A 209 -40.42 0.35 -28.46
N SER A 210 -40.62 1.66 -28.29
CA SER A 210 -39.67 2.63 -27.79
C SER A 210 -38.94 2.18 -26.53
N SER A 211 -37.66 1.83 -26.65
CA SER A 211 -36.69 2.04 -25.59
C SER A 211 -35.55 2.86 -26.17
N LEU A 212 -35.75 4.18 -26.22
CA LEU A 212 -34.61 5.10 -26.18
C LEU A 212 -33.76 4.64 -25.00
N GLY A 213 -32.60 4.06 -25.30
CA GLY A 213 -31.76 3.47 -24.28
C GLY A 213 -31.38 4.55 -23.29
N GLU A 214 -31.96 4.52 -22.10
CA GLU A 214 -31.46 5.30 -20.98
C GLU A 214 -29.99 4.92 -20.84
N GLU A 215 -29.09 5.87 -21.11
CA GLU A 215 -27.69 5.72 -20.74
C GLU A 215 -27.68 5.54 -19.23
N LYS A 216 -27.60 4.29 -18.76
CA LYS A 216 -27.51 3.97 -17.34
C LYS A 216 -26.31 4.73 -16.79
N PHE A 217 -26.56 5.66 -15.88
CA PHE A 217 -25.52 6.37 -15.16
C PHE A 217 -24.61 5.36 -14.46
N ILE A 218 -23.34 5.32 -14.85
CA ILE A 218 -22.32 4.48 -14.22
C ILE A 218 -21.56 5.37 -13.23
N PRO A 219 -21.63 5.10 -11.91
CA PRO A 219 -20.85 5.83 -10.92
C PRO A 219 -19.36 5.80 -11.23
N MET A 220 -18.65 6.87 -10.92
CA MET A 220 -17.23 6.95 -11.26
C MET A 220 -16.38 5.95 -10.47
N ASN A 221 -16.79 5.59 -9.24
CA ASN A 221 -16.15 4.55 -8.44
C ASN A 221 -16.51 3.10 -8.86
N SER A 222 -17.21 2.90 -9.99
CA SER A 222 -17.63 1.57 -10.44
C SER A 222 -16.48 0.76 -11.06
N LEU A 223 -16.37 -0.52 -10.68
CA LEU A 223 -15.41 -1.48 -11.26
C LEU A 223 -15.63 -1.73 -12.76
N THR A 224 -16.77 -1.32 -13.33
CA THR A 224 -17.02 -1.40 -14.78
C THR A 224 -16.05 -0.55 -15.61
N HIS A 225 -15.37 0.41 -14.98
CA HIS A 225 -14.28 1.16 -15.62
C HIS A 225 -13.03 0.30 -15.86
N GLY A 226 -12.97 -0.91 -15.25
CA GLY A 226 -11.94 -1.92 -15.49
C GLY A 226 -10.72 -1.81 -14.58
N VAL A 227 -10.82 -1.02 -13.50
CA VAL A 227 -9.74 -0.82 -12.53
C VAL A 227 -10.29 -0.89 -11.11
N LYS A 228 -9.50 -1.45 -10.20
CA LYS A 228 -9.76 -1.46 -8.76
C LYS A 228 -8.59 -0.80 -8.04
N ALA A 229 -8.88 0.21 -7.22
CA ALA A 229 -7.89 0.84 -6.35
C ALA A 229 -7.93 0.21 -4.95
N THR A 230 -6.74 -0.03 -4.38
CA THR A 230 -6.58 -0.55 -3.01
C THR A 230 -5.55 0.29 -2.26
N ILE A 231 -5.96 0.90 -1.16
CA ILE A 231 -5.11 1.71 -0.28
C ILE A 231 -4.33 0.80 0.67
N ILE A 232 -3.02 1.03 0.79
CA ILE A 232 -2.06 0.29 1.64
C ILE A 232 -1.27 1.23 2.55
N ASP A 233 -0.44 0.63 3.42
CA ASP A 233 0.50 1.27 4.35
C ASP A 233 -0.09 2.28 5.33
N PHE A 234 -0.39 1.78 6.53
CA PHE A 234 -1.04 2.55 7.58
C PHE A 234 -0.10 2.90 8.74
N GLY A 235 1.23 2.87 8.52
CA GLY A 235 2.21 3.09 9.57
C GLY A 235 2.11 4.47 10.24
N LEU A 236 1.77 5.50 9.45
CA LEU A 236 1.59 6.88 9.92
C LEU A 236 0.12 7.28 10.11
N SER A 237 -0.81 6.36 9.85
CA SER A 237 -2.23 6.63 9.93
C SER A 237 -2.73 6.84 11.37
N ARG A 238 -3.87 7.52 11.47
CA ARG A 238 -4.56 7.78 12.73
C ARG A 238 -6.02 7.39 12.61
N MET A 239 -6.55 6.77 13.65
CA MET A 239 -7.98 6.52 13.80
C MET A 239 -8.33 6.40 15.29
N ASN A 240 -9.62 6.49 15.61
CA ASN A 240 -10.11 6.29 16.95
C ASN A 240 -10.24 4.78 17.25
N ILE A 241 -9.15 4.17 17.74
CA ILE A 241 -9.18 2.79 18.22
C ILE A 241 -9.70 2.81 19.66
N GLN A 242 -11.02 2.66 19.85
CA GLN A 242 -11.63 2.60 21.19
C GLN A 242 -11.07 1.46 22.08
N THR A 243 -10.34 0.50 21.49
CA THR A 243 -10.03 -0.79 22.10
C THR A 243 -8.56 -1.06 22.37
N SER A 244 -7.61 -0.12 22.20
CA SER A 244 -6.19 -0.51 22.31
C SER A 244 -5.26 0.38 23.12
N GLY A 245 -5.62 1.57 23.58
CA GLY A 245 -4.70 2.40 24.39
C GLY A 245 -3.36 2.72 23.71
N LEU A 246 -3.22 2.41 22.42
CA LEU A 246 -2.06 2.79 21.62
C LEU A 246 -2.19 4.28 21.30
N ALA A 247 -1.20 5.06 21.73
CA ALA A 247 -1.06 6.45 21.33
C ALA A 247 -0.85 6.55 19.80
N SER A 248 -1.28 7.66 19.21
CA SER A 248 -1.05 7.98 17.80
C SER A 248 0.45 7.85 17.46
N SER A 249 0.74 7.39 16.24
CA SER A 249 2.10 7.47 15.68
C SER A 249 2.59 8.92 15.74
N ARG A 250 3.87 9.07 16.09
CA ARG A 250 4.55 10.36 16.12
C ARG A 250 5.40 10.44 14.86
N PHE A 251 5.38 11.59 14.21
CA PHE A 251 6.28 11.87 13.10
C PHE A 251 7.68 12.16 13.63
N GLU A 252 8.70 11.62 12.97
CA GLU A 252 10.10 12.00 13.22
C GLU A 252 10.37 13.35 12.58
N GLU A 253 11.19 14.21 13.22
CA GLU A 253 11.42 15.58 12.73
C GLU A 253 12.01 15.60 11.32
N VAL A 254 12.83 14.60 10.98
CA VAL A 254 13.47 14.42 9.66
C VAL A 254 12.46 14.39 8.51
N ILE A 255 11.22 13.94 8.75
CA ILE A 255 10.20 13.86 7.70
C ILE A 255 9.77 15.25 7.21
N PHE A 256 9.90 16.27 8.06
CA PHE A 256 9.53 17.66 7.73
C PHE A 256 10.67 18.43 7.05
N GLU A 257 11.89 17.89 7.10
CA GLU A 257 13.10 18.44 6.48
C GLU A 257 13.27 17.98 5.02
N GLY A 258 12.46 17.01 4.56
CA GLY A 258 12.51 16.53 3.18
C GLY A 258 12.19 17.62 2.15
N GLU A 259 12.88 17.58 1.02
CA GLU A 259 12.74 18.53 -0.09
C GLU A 259 12.72 17.77 -1.43
N GLY A 260 12.23 18.42 -2.49
CA GLY A 260 12.27 17.88 -3.85
C GLY A 260 11.03 17.09 -4.30
N ASP A 261 10.10 16.79 -3.39
CA ASP A 261 8.80 16.19 -3.68
C ASP A 261 7.68 16.94 -2.93
N TYR A 262 6.53 17.12 -3.58
CA TYR A 262 5.34 17.73 -2.98
C TYR A 262 4.81 16.93 -1.78
N GLN A 263 5.09 15.62 -1.70
CA GLN A 263 4.81 14.80 -0.50
C GLN A 263 5.37 15.45 0.77
N PHE A 264 6.58 16.02 0.72
CA PHE A 264 7.18 16.67 1.90
C PHE A 264 6.48 17.98 2.29
N ASP A 265 5.94 18.72 1.31
CA ASP A 265 5.10 19.89 1.59
C ASP A 265 3.81 19.50 2.31
N ILE A 266 3.21 18.36 1.97
CA ILE A 266 2.01 17.86 2.65
C ILE A 266 2.27 17.58 4.13
N TYR A 267 3.41 16.99 4.50
CA TYR A 267 3.77 16.81 5.91
C TYR A 267 3.83 18.13 6.67
N ARG A 268 4.47 19.15 6.09
CA ARG A 268 4.52 20.50 6.68
C ARG A 268 3.15 21.16 6.77
N MET A 269 2.31 21.00 5.74
CA MET A 269 0.94 21.51 5.71
C MET A 269 0.06 20.87 6.79
N MET A 270 0.14 19.53 6.94
CA MET A 270 -0.58 18.80 7.99
C MET A 270 -0.15 19.26 9.38
N ARG A 271 1.17 19.36 9.63
CA ARG A 271 1.73 19.85 10.91
C ARG A 271 1.27 21.25 11.25
N LYS A 272 1.30 22.16 10.26
CA LYS A 272 0.83 23.53 10.43
C LYS A 272 -0.66 23.58 10.74
N HIS A 273 -1.46 22.73 10.10
CA HIS A 273 -2.92 22.75 10.25
C HIS A 273 -3.40 22.13 11.57
N ASN A 274 -2.78 21.04 12.02
CA ASN A 274 -3.13 20.40 13.29
C ASN A 274 -2.46 21.06 14.51
N GLY A 275 -1.49 21.97 14.29
CA GLY A 275 -0.76 22.65 15.37
C GLY A 275 0.22 21.72 16.09
N ASP A 276 0.77 20.74 15.37
CA ASP A 276 1.63 19.65 15.86
C ASP A 276 0.93 18.69 16.86
N ASP A 277 -0.41 18.77 16.97
CA ASP A 277 -1.21 17.82 17.73
C ASP A 277 -1.70 16.68 16.82
N TRP A 278 -0.88 15.63 16.74
CA TRP A 278 -1.15 14.44 15.93
C TRP A 278 -2.20 13.50 16.54
N ALA A 279 -2.67 13.73 17.78
CA ALA A 279 -3.76 12.94 18.36
C ALA A 279 -5.14 13.44 17.90
N LYS A 280 -5.24 14.74 17.62
CA LYS A 280 -6.44 15.41 17.10
C LYS A 280 -6.90 14.79 15.79
N PHE A 281 -8.21 14.72 15.61
CA PHE A 281 -8.82 14.37 14.33
C PHE A 281 -8.88 15.60 13.43
N CYS A 282 -8.20 15.56 12.29
CA CYS A 282 -8.14 16.62 11.30
C CYS A 282 -8.37 16.04 9.89
N PRO A 283 -9.60 15.74 9.47
CA PRO A 283 -9.90 15.06 8.19
C PRO A 283 -9.42 15.82 6.96
N LEU A 284 -9.13 17.13 7.08
CA LEU A 284 -8.50 17.90 5.99
C LEU A 284 -7.17 17.27 5.55
N SER A 285 -6.46 16.53 6.41
CA SER A 285 -5.26 15.79 6.03
C SER A 285 -5.52 14.79 4.90
N ASN A 286 -6.68 14.12 4.88
CA ASN A 286 -7.06 13.21 3.79
C ASN A 286 -7.27 13.97 2.47
N VAL A 287 -7.78 15.20 2.52
CA VAL A 287 -7.92 16.04 1.32
C VAL A 287 -6.56 16.48 0.82
N MET A 288 -5.65 16.88 1.73
CA MET A 288 -4.29 17.30 1.37
C MET A 288 -3.53 16.19 0.64
N VAL A 289 -3.57 14.96 1.17
CA VAL A 289 -2.91 13.81 0.52
C VAL A 289 -3.62 13.39 -0.77
N CYS A 290 -4.95 13.52 -0.88
CA CYS A 290 -5.65 13.28 -2.15
C CYS A 290 -5.23 14.26 -3.25
N ASN A 291 -4.98 15.53 -2.93
CA ASN A 291 -4.57 16.53 -3.92
C ASN A 291 -3.19 16.24 -4.54
N THR A 292 -2.34 15.45 -3.88
CA THR A 292 -1.08 14.99 -4.51
C THR A 292 -1.32 14.13 -5.75
N GLN A 293 -2.54 13.60 -5.92
CA GLN A 293 -2.95 12.83 -7.08
C GLN A 293 -3.35 13.69 -8.28
N ASP A 294 -3.23 15.03 -8.22
CA ASP A 294 -3.52 15.91 -9.37
C ASP A 294 -2.69 15.55 -10.62
N HIS A 295 -1.55 14.89 -10.45
CA HIS A 295 -0.76 14.31 -11.55
C HIS A 295 -1.50 13.20 -12.36
N LEU A 296 -2.58 12.60 -11.82
CA LEU A 296 -3.40 11.62 -12.53
C LEU A 296 -4.41 12.26 -13.50
N LEU A 297 -4.69 13.56 -13.32
CA LEU A 297 -5.72 14.30 -14.07
C LEU A 297 -5.14 15.29 -15.10
N HIS A 298 -3.81 15.47 -15.10
CA HIS A 298 -3.06 16.36 -15.99
C HIS A 298 -2.04 15.60 -16.83
#